data_AF-M1C204-F1
#
_entry.id   AF-M1C204-F1
#
_cell.length_a   1.000
_cell.length_b   1.000
_cell.length_c   1.000
_cell.angle_alpha   90.00
_cell.angle_beta   90.00
_cell.angle_gamma   90.00
#
_symmetry.space_group_name_H-M   'P 1'
#
loop_
_entity.id
_entity.type
_entity.pdbx_description
1 polymer ?
#
loop_
_entity_poly.entity_id
_entity_poly.type
_entity_poly.pdbx_seq_one_letter_code
_entity_poly.pdbx_strand_id
1 'polypeptide(L)'
;MDVEETSSLPLPDAFLDFLNQHNLDPSIYTATDSIPRYIRIKPGYEDLLEEIESDIRCKLERVCWLPNFYHLQPDVQIASSKAYQEGKMYGIDAASGAAVTALDISVGDHVLDLCAAPGAKLCMMLDILGSSGSVTGVDIAKHRLAACRTMLQKYSLGDHCRLFVADGTSFSLLPVRVHSGSPLQNENADEFASGEKSEVYREWKSRRPWKERKKEAIAREKGVSKLFSPTQEPELIFYGRYSGVVGMRKNELYQKMPISEVLQLGYDKNVPMMVLLSMFRNLSNGAGQPSSAVC
;
A
#
# COMPACT_ATOMS: atom_id res chain seq x y z
N MET A 1 -23.23 48.75 15.28
CA MET A 1 -22.21 48.39 14.29
C MET A 1 -21.27 47.48 15.03
N ASP A 2 -21.64 46.21 15.06
CA ASP A 2 -20.91 45.18 15.78
C ASP A 2 -19.66 44.84 15.00
N VAL A 3 -18.51 45.04 15.65
CA VAL A 3 -17.20 44.68 15.14
C VAL A 3 -17.00 43.22 15.52
N GLU A 4 -17.19 42.31 14.56
CA GLU A 4 -16.82 40.90 14.73
C GLU A 4 -15.31 40.82 14.97
N GLU A 5 -14.93 40.35 16.16
CA GLU A 5 -13.56 40.02 16.52
C GLU A 5 -13.04 38.94 15.58
N THR A 6 -12.16 39.32 14.66
CA THR A 6 -11.32 38.38 13.90
C THR A 6 -10.34 37.75 14.88
N SER A 7 -10.72 36.62 15.47
CA SER A 7 -9.82 35.79 16.26
C SER A 7 -8.62 35.42 15.39
N SER A 8 -7.43 35.86 15.79
CA SER A 8 -6.19 35.58 15.07
C SER A 8 -5.91 34.07 15.16
N LEU A 9 -6.32 33.32 14.14
CA LEU A 9 -6.01 31.91 14.04
C LEU A 9 -4.48 31.74 14.06
N PRO A 10 -3.93 30.72 14.73
CA PRO A 10 -2.49 30.48 14.84
C PRO A 10 -1.90 29.88 13.53
N LEU A 11 -2.29 30.44 12.38
CA LEU A 11 -1.89 29.99 11.05
C LEU A 11 -1.12 31.12 10.36
N PRO A 12 -0.07 30.82 9.56
CA PRO A 12 0.66 31.85 8.83
C PRO A 12 -0.24 32.60 7.83
N ASP A 13 -0.08 33.92 7.71
CA ASP A 13 -0.89 34.76 6.81
C ASP A 13 -0.91 34.24 5.36
N ALA A 14 0.26 33.84 4.84
CA ALA A 14 0.37 33.27 3.50
C ALA A 14 -0.46 31.98 3.31
N PHE A 15 -0.68 31.21 4.38
CA PHE A 15 -1.55 30.03 4.35
C PHE A 15 -3.03 30.44 4.42
N LEU A 16 -3.39 31.42 5.25
CA LEU A 16 -4.76 31.95 5.30
C LEU A 16 -5.18 32.54 3.95
N ASP A 17 -4.29 33.28 3.28
CA ASP A 17 -4.52 33.81 1.94
C ASP A 17 -4.78 32.70 0.92
N PHE A 18 -4.00 31.62 0.96
CA PHE A 18 -4.20 30.44 0.12
C PHE A 18 -5.57 29.79 0.38
N LEU A 19 -5.96 29.61 1.65
CA LEU A 19 -7.25 29.02 2.00
C LEU A 19 -8.42 29.88 1.51
N ASN A 20 -8.35 31.19 1.76
CA ASN A 20 -9.35 32.15 1.30
C ASN A 20 -9.46 32.16 -0.23
N GLN A 21 -8.33 32.13 -0.94
CA GLN A 21 -8.31 32.08 -2.40
C GLN A 21 -8.98 30.81 -2.96
N HIS A 22 -8.94 29.71 -2.21
CA HIS A 22 -9.54 28.43 -2.60
C HIS A 22 -10.91 28.16 -1.96
N ASN A 23 -11.51 29.15 -1.29
CA ASN A 23 -12.78 29.02 -0.55
C ASN A 23 -12.76 27.86 0.48
N LEU A 24 -11.62 27.67 1.13
CA LEU A 24 -11.45 26.71 2.22
C LEU A 24 -11.55 27.45 3.54
N ASP A 25 -12.40 26.98 4.44
CA ASP A 25 -12.54 27.54 5.78
C ASP A 25 -11.27 27.24 6.61
N PRO A 26 -10.54 28.25 7.10
CA PRO A 26 -9.38 28.06 7.96
C PRO A 26 -9.66 27.30 9.26
N SER A 27 -10.91 27.30 9.74
CA SER A 27 -11.30 26.64 10.98
C SER A 27 -10.99 25.14 10.99
N ILE A 28 -10.98 24.50 9.81
CA ILE A 28 -10.71 23.06 9.63
C ILE A 28 -9.29 22.66 10.06
N TYR A 29 -8.34 23.60 10.06
CA TYR A 29 -6.95 23.37 10.44
C TYR A 29 -6.65 23.76 11.89
N THR A 30 -7.52 24.55 12.52
CA THR A 30 -7.37 24.97 13.92
C THR A 30 -8.07 24.04 14.91
N ALA A 31 -9.01 23.22 14.43
CA ALA A 31 -9.66 22.20 15.23
C ALA A 31 -8.84 20.89 15.29
N THR A 32 -7.59 20.96 15.77
CA THR A 32 -6.69 19.80 15.86
C THR A 32 -7.23 18.68 16.75
N ASP A 33 -8.04 19.03 17.76
CA ASP A 33 -8.68 18.05 18.66
C ASP A 33 -9.84 17.29 17.98
N SER A 34 -10.26 17.69 16.79
CA SER A 34 -11.37 17.08 16.05
C SER A 34 -10.95 16.38 14.77
N ILE A 35 -9.65 16.23 14.47
CA ILE A 35 -9.22 15.50 13.27
C ILE A 35 -9.57 14.02 13.46
N PRO A 36 -10.51 13.48 12.67
CA PRO A 36 -10.97 12.12 12.87
C PRO A 36 -9.84 11.14 12.57
N ARG A 37 -9.59 10.20 13.48
CA ARG A 37 -8.75 9.03 13.21
C ARG A 37 -9.64 7.88 12.78
N TYR A 38 -9.07 7.02 11.94
CA TYR A 38 -9.78 5.88 11.39
C TYR A 38 -8.97 4.60 11.57
N ILE A 39 -9.69 3.52 11.80
CA ILE A 39 -9.17 2.16 11.74
C ILE A 39 -9.99 1.36 10.74
N ARG A 40 -9.35 0.33 10.17
CA ARG A 40 -10.02 -0.71 9.42
C ARG A 40 -9.89 -2.02 10.17
N ILE A 41 -11.01 -2.71 10.36
CA ILE A 41 -11.02 -4.10 10.81
C ILE A 41 -10.78 -4.98 9.58
N LYS A 42 -9.85 -5.91 9.68
CA LYS A 42 -9.51 -6.81 8.57
C LYS A 42 -10.71 -7.73 8.29
N PRO A 43 -11.04 -8.02 7.02
CA PRO A 43 -12.13 -8.94 6.69
C PRO A 43 -11.96 -10.30 7.38
N GLY A 44 -13.06 -10.85 7.90
CA GLY A 44 -13.10 -12.10 8.68
C GLY A 44 -12.96 -11.91 10.20
N TYR A 45 -12.85 -10.67 10.69
CA TYR A 45 -12.76 -10.35 12.12
C TYR A 45 -13.89 -9.41 12.60
N GLU A 46 -14.93 -9.20 11.78
CA GLU A 46 -16.06 -8.34 12.09
C GLU A 46 -16.83 -8.80 13.33
N ASP A 47 -16.93 -10.11 13.54
CA ASP A 47 -17.61 -10.71 14.70
C ASP A 47 -16.87 -10.47 16.02
N LEU A 48 -15.59 -10.05 15.96
CA LEU A 48 -14.78 -9.74 17.14
C LEU A 48 -14.87 -8.26 17.54
N LEU A 49 -15.77 -7.47 16.95
CA LEU A 49 -15.86 -6.03 17.20
C LEU A 49 -15.96 -5.69 18.69
N GLU A 50 -16.80 -6.40 19.44
CA GLU A 50 -16.96 -6.16 20.89
C GLU A 50 -15.68 -6.45 21.68
N GLU A 51 -14.94 -7.50 21.30
CA GLU A 51 -13.64 -7.83 21.90
C GLU A 51 -12.60 -6.75 21.60
N ILE A 52 -12.59 -6.24 20.36
CA ILE A 52 -11.70 -5.17 19.92
C ILE A 52 -11.98 -3.88 20.69
N GLU A 53 -13.26 -3.48 20.80
CA GLU A 53 -13.69 -2.31 21.57
C GLU A 53 -13.27 -2.41 23.05
N SER A 54 -13.41 -3.59 23.64
CA SER A 54 -12.99 -3.87 25.01
C SER A 54 -11.46 -3.76 25.19
N ASP A 55 -10.69 -4.30 24.24
CA ASP A 55 -9.22 -4.26 24.23
C ASP A 55 -8.68 -2.83 24.13
N ILE A 56 -9.28 -1.98 23.29
CA ILE A 56 -8.89 -0.57 23.15
C ILE A 56 -9.57 0.37 24.15
N ARG A 57 -10.54 -0.14 24.92
CA ARG A 57 -11.36 0.62 25.88
C ARG A 57 -12.08 1.81 25.26
N CYS A 58 -12.58 1.65 24.04
CA CYS A 58 -13.26 2.69 23.28
C CYS A 58 -14.34 2.06 22.39
N LYS A 59 -15.50 2.72 22.30
CA LYS A 59 -16.55 2.35 21.36
C LYS A 59 -16.22 2.87 19.97
N LEU A 60 -16.42 2.02 18.97
CA LEU A 60 -16.06 2.30 17.58
C LEU A 60 -17.32 2.65 16.79
N GLU A 61 -17.34 3.84 16.21
CA GLU A 61 -18.45 4.27 15.37
C GLU A 61 -18.18 3.90 13.92
N ARG A 62 -19.11 3.20 13.26
CA ARG A 62 -18.96 2.76 11.86
C ARG A 62 -18.95 3.95 10.90
N VAL A 63 -18.04 3.91 9.92
CA VAL A 63 -18.09 4.79 8.75
C VAL A 63 -19.11 4.20 7.77
N CYS A 64 -20.33 4.72 7.76
CA CYS A 64 -21.48 4.11 7.07
C CYS A 64 -21.29 3.87 5.56
N TRP A 65 -20.48 4.70 4.90
CA TRP A 65 -20.22 4.63 3.46
C TRP A 65 -18.98 3.80 3.10
N LEU A 66 -18.22 3.31 4.09
CA LEU A 66 -16.98 2.56 3.86
C LEU A 66 -16.95 1.27 4.71
N PRO A 67 -17.14 0.09 4.10
CA PRO A 67 -17.18 -1.17 4.82
C PRO A 67 -15.93 -1.43 5.64
N ASN A 68 -16.11 -1.95 6.85
CA ASN A 68 -15.06 -2.30 7.81
C ASN A 68 -14.21 -1.13 8.33
N PHE A 69 -14.61 0.13 8.07
CA PHE A 69 -13.98 1.31 8.65
C PHE A 69 -14.75 1.84 9.86
N TYR A 70 -13.99 2.31 10.84
CA TYR A 70 -14.52 2.85 12.08
C TYR A 70 -13.76 4.12 12.48
N HIS A 71 -14.49 5.07 13.05
CA HIS A 71 -13.92 6.24 13.72
C HIS A 71 -13.23 5.79 15.01
N LEU A 72 -12.08 6.41 15.27
CA LEU A 72 -11.29 6.22 16.47
C LEU A 72 -11.06 7.58 17.13
N GLN A 73 -11.28 7.66 18.44
CA GLN A 73 -11.03 8.89 19.18
C GLN A 73 -9.53 9.26 19.16
N PRO A 74 -9.17 10.56 19.09
CA PRO A 74 -7.79 11.02 18.92
C PRO A 74 -6.79 10.47 19.96
N ASP A 75 -7.24 10.35 21.21
CA ASP A 75 -6.48 9.94 22.38
C ASP A 75 -6.27 8.41 22.49
N VAL A 76 -7.03 7.62 21.72
CA VAL A 76 -6.98 6.15 21.81
C VAL A 76 -5.73 5.60 21.09
N GLN A 77 -4.91 4.88 21.83
CA GLN A 77 -3.71 4.23 21.32
C GLN A 77 -4.01 2.76 20.98
N ILE A 78 -3.91 2.41 19.71
CA ILE A 78 -4.15 1.04 19.25
C ILE A 78 -2.88 0.18 19.25
N ALA A 79 -1.68 0.78 19.32
CA ALA A 79 -0.42 0.04 19.14
C ALA A 79 -0.17 -1.03 20.21
N SER A 80 -0.66 -0.81 21.43
CA SER A 80 -0.57 -1.72 22.57
C SER A 80 -1.68 -2.76 22.61
N SER A 81 -2.71 -2.63 21.78
CA SER A 81 -3.86 -3.53 21.78
C SER A 81 -3.49 -4.89 21.19
N LYS A 82 -4.07 -5.96 21.72
CA LYS A 82 -3.93 -7.31 21.17
C LYS A 82 -4.45 -7.38 19.74
N ALA A 83 -5.61 -6.78 19.47
CA ALA A 83 -6.20 -6.78 18.13
C ALA A 83 -5.28 -6.14 17.08
N TYR A 84 -4.58 -5.06 17.43
CA TYR A 84 -3.59 -4.48 16.55
C TYR A 84 -2.34 -5.35 16.40
N GLN A 85 -1.81 -5.91 17.50
CA GLN A 85 -0.59 -6.72 17.50
C GLN A 85 -0.76 -8.03 16.71
N GLU A 86 -1.92 -8.67 16.84
CA GLU A 86 -2.30 -9.90 16.14
C GLU A 86 -2.75 -9.69 14.69
N GLY A 87 -2.81 -8.42 14.25
CA GLY A 87 -3.10 -8.11 12.85
C GLY A 87 -4.58 -8.12 12.47
N LYS A 88 -5.49 -8.08 13.45
CA LYS A 88 -6.95 -8.08 13.26
C LYS A 88 -7.48 -6.73 12.79
N MET A 89 -6.75 -5.65 13.11
CA MET A 89 -7.08 -4.30 12.66
C MET A 89 -5.82 -3.47 12.38
N TYR A 90 -6.00 -2.39 11.63
CA TYR A 90 -4.93 -1.43 11.36
C TYR A 90 -5.44 -0.01 11.14
N GLY A 91 -4.59 0.97 11.47
CA GLY A 91 -4.87 2.37 11.19
C GLY A 91 -4.70 2.66 9.71
N ILE A 92 -5.74 3.25 9.11
CA ILE A 92 -5.74 3.72 7.73
C ILE A 92 -6.83 4.80 7.63
N ASP A 93 -6.48 5.91 6.99
CA ASP A 93 -7.43 7.01 6.79
C ASP A 93 -8.60 6.60 5.89
N ALA A 94 -9.81 7.10 6.16
CA ALA A 94 -11.00 6.76 5.38
C ALA A 94 -10.89 7.18 3.91
N ALA A 95 -10.24 8.31 3.60
CA ALA A 95 -10.01 8.71 2.21
C ALA A 95 -9.03 7.76 1.50
N SER A 96 -8.08 7.19 2.24
CA SER A 96 -7.19 6.14 1.71
C SER A 96 -7.95 4.85 1.44
N GLY A 97 -8.92 4.48 2.27
CA GLY A 97 -9.81 3.36 2.01
C GLY A 97 -10.72 3.60 0.80
N ALA A 98 -11.32 4.78 0.71
CA ALA A 98 -12.13 5.20 -0.44
C ALA A 98 -11.35 5.10 -1.76
N ALA A 99 -10.08 5.53 -1.75
CA ALA A 99 -9.19 5.42 -2.88
C ALA A 99 -9.00 3.98 -3.35
N VAL A 100 -8.89 3.01 -2.43
CA VAL A 100 -8.80 1.59 -2.78
C VAL A 100 -10.14 1.06 -3.27
N THR A 101 -11.24 1.41 -2.61
CA THR A 101 -12.59 0.98 -2.99
C THR A 101 -12.94 1.38 -4.42
N ALA A 102 -12.66 2.61 -4.82
CA ALA A 102 -13.02 3.05 -6.18
C ALA A 102 -11.97 2.72 -7.26
N LEU A 103 -10.92 1.94 -6.94
CA LEU A 103 -10.20 1.16 -7.95
C LEU A 103 -11.04 -0.03 -8.45
N ASP A 104 -12.05 -0.45 -7.67
CA ASP A 104 -12.93 -1.57 -8.00
C ASP A 104 -12.13 -2.84 -8.30
N ILE A 105 -11.26 -3.22 -7.35
CA ILE A 105 -10.40 -4.40 -7.44
C ILE A 105 -11.26 -5.65 -7.28
N SER A 106 -11.10 -6.59 -8.20
CA SER A 106 -11.73 -7.91 -8.17
C SER A 106 -10.75 -9.00 -7.79
N VAL A 107 -11.26 -10.09 -7.20
CA VAL A 107 -10.46 -11.30 -6.92
C VAL A 107 -9.84 -11.80 -8.22
N GLY A 108 -8.51 -12.02 -8.22
CA GLY A 108 -7.77 -12.43 -9.41
C GLY A 108 -7.07 -11.28 -10.15
N ASP A 109 -7.39 -10.02 -9.85
CA ASP A 109 -6.72 -8.87 -10.46
C ASP A 109 -5.22 -8.84 -10.15
N HIS A 110 -4.46 -8.33 -11.10
CA HIS A 110 -3.07 -7.94 -10.90
C HIS A 110 -2.98 -6.42 -10.76
N VAL A 111 -2.59 -5.98 -9.57
CA VAL A 111 -2.61 -4.56 -9.19
C VAL A 111 -1.19 -4.00 -9.06
N LEU A 112 -0.99 -2.78 -9.56
CA LEU A 112 0.26 -2.03 -9.39
C LEU A 112 0.04 -0.81 -8.50
N ASP A 113 0.82 -0.72 -7.43
CA ASP A 113 0.89 0.46 -6.56
C ASP A 113 2.26 1.12 -6.74
N LEU A 114 2.30 2.25 -7.46
CA LEU A 114 3.55 2.93 -7.82
C LEU A 114 4.17 3.76 -6.68
N CYS A 115 3.46 3.94 -5.57
CA CYS A 115 3.89 4.67 -4.38
C CYS A 115 3.45 3.93 -3.12
N ALA A 116 3.87 2.67 -3.05
CA ALA A 116 3.28 1.70 -2.14
C ALA A 116 3.58 1.94 -0.67
N ALA A 117 4.69 2.60 -0.33
CA ALA A 117 5.07 2.72 1.07
C ALA A 117 4.26 3.82 1.79
N PRO A 118 3.88 3.63 3.08
CA PRO A 118 4.26 2.55 3.99
C PRO A 118 3.40 1.27 3.88
N GLY A 119 2.43 1.18 2.96
CA GLY A 119 1.78 -0.09 2.59
C GLY A 119 0.32 -0.27 3.00
N ALA A 120 -0.36 0.72 3.60
CA ALA A 120 -1.67 0.49 4.21
C ALA A 120 -2.74 0.21 3.15
N LYS A 121 -2.70 0.98 2.06
CA LYS A 121 -3.52 0.75 0.87
C LYS A 121 -3.19 -0.61 0.24
N LEU A 122 -1.90 -0.92 0.09
CA LEU A 122 -1.43 -2.18 -0.45
C LEU A 122 -1.93 -3.39 0.37
N CYS A 123 -1.95 -3.31 1.71
CA CYS A 123 -2.58 -4.32 2.56
C CYS A 123 -4.09 -4.44 2.28
N MET A 124 -4.81 -3.32 2.17
CA MET A 124 -6.23 -3.36 1.84
C MET A 124 -6.50 -3.98 0.45
N MET A 125 -5.66 -3.72 -0.55
CA MET A 125 -5.77 -4.36 -1.87
C MET A 125 -5.57 -5.88 -1.77
N LEU A 126 -4.57 -6.33 -1.00
CA LEU A 126 -4.31 -7.76 -0.80
C LEU A 126 -5.44 -8.46 -0.04
N ASP A 127 -6.09 -7.78 0.91
CA ASP A 127 -7.29 -8.29 1.58
C ASP A 127 -8.42 -8.55 0.57
N ILE A 128 -8.60 -7.66 -0.41
CA ILE A 128 -9.64 -7.76 -1.46
C ILE A 128 -9.32 -8.89 -2.44
N LEU A 129 -8.05 -9.04 -2.85
CA LEU A 129 -7.60 -10.08 -3.77
C LEU A 129 -7.69 -11.49 -3.18
N GLY A 130 -7.47 -11.62 -1.86
CA GLY A 130 -7.48 -12.91 -1.18
C GLY A 130 -6.36 -13.83 -1.67
N SER A 131 -6.73 -15.01 -2.20
CA SER A 131 -5.80 -16.06 -2.64
C SER A 131 -5.55 -16.08 -4.16
N SER A 132 -6.08 -15.12 -4.91
CA SER A 132 -5.94 -15.06 -6.36
C SER A 132 -5.53 -13.65 -6.82
N GLY A 133 -4.74 -13.57 -7.88
CA GLY A 133 -4.16 -12.31 -8.35
C GLY A 133 -2.81 -11.99 -7.69
N SER A 134 -2.31 -10.77 -7.92
CA SER A 134 -1.08 -10.30 -7.25
C SER A 134 -0.98 -8.79 -7.15
N VAL A 135 -0.24 -8.30 -6.15
CA VAL A 135 0.10 -6.88 -6.02
C VAL A 135 1.58 -6.66 -6.25
N THR A 136 1.91 -5.68 -7.10
CA THR A 136 3.26 -5.14 -7.22
C THR A 136 3.31 -3.77 -6.55
N GLY A 137 4.09 -3.66 -5.48
CA GLY A 137 4.37 -2.39 -4.83
C GLY A 137 5.70 -1.81 -5.30
N VAL A 138 5.71 -0.54 -5.66
CA VAL A 138 6.90 0.22 -6.06
C VAL A 138 6.99 1.46 -5.20
N ASP A 139 8.20 1.82 -4.76
CA ASP A 139 8.46 3.10 -4.11
C ASP A 139 9.96 3.41 -4.24
N ILE A 140 10.31 4.69 -4.38
CA ILE A 140 11.71 5.10 -4.48
C ILE A 140 12.44 4.96 -3.14
N ALA A 141 11.73 5.04 -2.01
CA ALA A 141 12.31 5.04 -0.68
C ALA A 141 12.40 3.63 -0.08
N LYS A 142 13.55 2.98 -0.26
CA LYS A 142 13.85 1.64 0.28
C LYS A 142 13.54 1.45 1.76
N HIS A 143 13.79 2.47 2.59
CA HIS A 143 13.50 2.39 4.02
C HIS A 143 11.99 2.40 4.33
N ARG A 144 11.19 3.16 3.56
CA ARG A 144 9.72 3.17 3.68
C ARG A 144 9.15 1.82 3.22
N LEU A 145 9.70 1.23 2.15
CA LEU A 145 9.31 -0.12 1.74
C LEU A 145 9.71 -1.22 2.72
N ALA A 146 10.80 -1.04 3.49
CA ALA A 146 11.11 -1.97 4.57
C ALA A 146 10.02 -1.97 5.65
N ALA A 147 9.40 -0.82 5.94
CA ALA A 147 8.23 -0.73 6.82
C ALA A 147 7.00 -1.38 6.19
N CYS A 148 6.77 -1.18 4.89
CA CYS A 148 5.72 -1.89 4.14
C CYS A 148 5.86 -3.41 4.24
N ARG A 149 7.07 -3.94 4.05
CA ARG A 149 7.36 -5.36 4.25
C ARG A 149 7.02 -5.83 5.65
N THR A 150 7.45 -5.10 6.70
CA THR A 150 7.10 -5.45 8.09
C THR A 150 5.59 -5.51 8.28
N MET A 151 4.87 -4.59 7.65
CA MET A 151 3.41 -4.54 7.73
C MET A 151 2.74 -5.72 7.01
N LEU A 152 3.22 -6.08 5.81
CA LEU A 152 2.77 -7.27 5.07
C LEU A 152 2.98 -8.56 5.87
N GLN A 153 4.11 -8.67 6.57
CA GLN A 153 4.42 -9.81 7.44
C GLN A 153 3.52 -9.83 8.68
N LYS A 154 3.33 -8.68 9.33
CA LYS A 154 2.46 -8.55 10.50
C LYS A 154 1.02 -8.97 10.20
N TYR A 155 0.49 -8.55 9.05
CA TYR A 155 -0.90 -8.84 8.67
C TYR A 155 -1.06 -10.14 7.87
N SER A 156 0.01 -10.90 7.65
CA SER A 156 0.01 -12.14 6.87
C SER A 156 -0.58 -11.98 5.46
N LEU A 157 -0.22 -10.89 4.78
CA LEU A 157 -0.71 -10.53 3.43
C LEU A 157 0.39 -10.61 2.36
N GLY A 158 1.60 -11.01 2.73
CA GLY A 158 2.77 -10.94 1.85
C GLY A 158 2.77 -11.93 0.69
N ASP A 159 1.97 -13.00 0.72
CA ASP A 159 2.12 -14.16 -0.16
C ASP A 159 1.95 -13.86 -1.65
N HIS A 160 1.01 -12.98 -2.00
CA HIS A 160 0.72 -12.58 -3.39
C HIS A 160 1.36 -11.23 -3.76
N CYS A 161 2.32 -10.75 -2.98
CA CYS A 161 2.93 -9.43 -3.14
C CYS A 161 4.39 -9.50 -3.57
N ARG A 162 4.84 -8.54 -4.38
CA ARG A 162 6.26 -8.27 -4.63
C ARG A 162 6.55 -6.77 -4.54
N LEU A 163 7.67 -6.41 -3.91
CA LEU A 163 8.07 -5.02 -3.67
C LEU A 163 9.36 -4.68 -4.40
N PHE A 164 9.34 -3.61 -5.18
CA PHE A 164 10.49 -3.07 -5.90
C PHE A 164 10.85 -1.67 -5.40
N VAL A 165 12.15 -1.45 -5.22
CA VAL A 165 12.69 -0.09 -5.09
C VAL A 165 13.00 0.42 -6.48
N ALA A 166 12.21 1.39 -6.95
CA ALA A 166 12.37 2.01 -8.26
C ALA A 166 11.68 3.38 -8.31
N ASP A 167 11.98 4.16 -9.34
CA ASP A 167 11.22 5.35 -9.71
C ASP A 167 9.94 4.90 -10.42
N GLY A 168 8.80 5.27 -9.87
CA GLY A 168 7.50 4.90 -10.41
C GLY A 168 7.23 5.48 -11.81
N THR A 169 7.94 6.55 -12.21
CA THR A 169 7.83 7.15 -13.54
C THR A 169 8.51 6.33 -14.64
N SER A 170 9.46 5.46 -14.27
CA SER A 170 10.23 4.63 -15.20
C SER A 170 10.01 3.12 -15.00
N PHE A 171 9.14 2.71 -14.06
CA PHE A 171 8.86 1.31 -13.77
C PHE A 171 8.05 0.66 -14.89
N SER A 172 8.51 -0.47 -15.42
CA SER A 172 7.92 -1.11 -16.60
C SER A 172 7.85 -2.65 -16.51
N LEU A 173 8.02 -3.24 -15.33
CA LEU A 173 7.90 -4.69 -15.18
C LEU A 173 6.43 -5.09 -15.20
N LEU A 174 6.13 -6.23 -15.84
CA LEU A 174 4.78 -6.75 -15.99
C LEU A 174 4.32 -7.56 -14.76
N PRO A 175 3.00 -7.78 -14.61
CA PRO A 175 2.54 -8.70 -13.61
C PRO A 175 2.99 -10.13 -13.90
N VAL A 176 3.48 -10.82 -12.88
CA VAL A 176 3.73 -12.27 -12.99
C VAL A 176 2.41 -13.00 -12.78
N ARG A 177 1.93 -13.64 -13.86
CA ARG A 177 0.72 -14.45 -13.88
C ARG A 177 1.11 -15.93 -13.67
N VAL A 178 0.75 -16.49 -12.52
CA VAL A 178 0.97 -17.92 -12.25
C VAL A 178 -0.05 -18.69 -13.07
N HIS A 179 0.39 -19.34 -14.14
CA HIS A 179 -0.49 -20.19 -14.93
C HIS A 179 -0.82 -21.43 -14.09
N SER A 180 -2.11 -21.70 -13.88
CA SER A 180 -2.65 -22.86 -13.14
C SER A 180 -2.28 -24.23 -13.75
N GLY A 181 -1.33 -24.29 -14.68
CA GLY A 181 -1.01 -25.47 -15.50
C GLY A 181 0.47 -25.80 -15.65
N SER A 182 1.41 -25.13 -14.98
CA SER A 182 2.79 -25.64 -14.91
C SER A 182 3.01 -26.36 -13.57
N PRO A 183 3.14 -27.69 -13.56
CA PRO A 183 3.50 -28.41 -12.33
C PRO A 183 4.82 -27.88 -11.79
N LEU A 184 4.88 -27.72 -10.47
CA LEU A 184 6.12 -27.74 -9.70
C LEU A 184 6.80 -29.10 -9.91
N GLN A 185 7.41 -29.32 -11.07
CA GLN A 185 8.32 -30.45 -11.30
C GLN A 185 9.48 -29.95 -12.16
N ASN A 186 10.60 -29.72 -11.50
CA ASN A 186 11.91 -30.02 -12.06
C ASN A 186 12.81 -30.37 -10.87
N GLU A 187 12.63 -31.59 -10.37
CA GLU A 187 13.59 -32.25 -9.47
C GLU A 187 14.77 -32.89 -10.23
N ASN A 188 14.92 -32.64 -11.54
CA ASN A 188 16.07 -33.12 -12.31
C ASN A 188 16.73 -31.96 -13.04
N ALA A 189 17.80 -31.43 -12.45
CA ALA A 189 18.75 -30.55 -13.13
C ALA A 189 20.17 -30.89 -12.69
N ASP A 190 20.56 -32.14 -12.90
CA ASP A 190 21.94 -32.48 -13.21
C ASP A 190 22.01 -32.73 -14.74
N GLU A 191 23.12 -32.30 -15.33
CA GLU A 191 23.49 -32.41 -16.75
C GLU A 191 22.88 -31.42 -17.76
N PHE A 192 23.42 -30.19 -17.78
CA PHE A 192 24.25 -29.76 -18.92
C PHE A 192 25.02 -28.49 -18.54
N ALA A 193 26.33 -28.63 -18.34
CA ALA A 193 27.23 -27.52 -18.05
C ALA A 193 27.64 -26.80 -19.34
N SER A 194 27.07 -25.61 -19.60
CA SER A 194 27.79 -24.49 -20.22
C SER A 194 27.02 -23.17 -20.06
N GLY A 195 27.69 -22.15 -19.52
CA GLY A 195 27.35 -20.73 -19.69
C GLY A 195 26.19 -20.17 -18.85
N GLU A 196 26.55 -19.33 -17.86
CA GLU A 196 25.70 -18.53 -16.97
C GLU A 196 24.96 -19.30 -15.86
N LYS A 197 25.42 -19.11 -14.62
CA LYS A 197 24.64 -19.40 -13.41
C LYS A 197 23.44 -18.44 -13.38
N SER A 198 22.37 -18.76 -14.10
CA SER A 198 21.11 -18.03 -14.01
C SER A 198 20.55 -18.24 -12.59
N GLU A 199 20.64 -17.22 -11.75
CA GLU A 199 20.14 -17.25 -10.38
C GLU A 199 18.61 -17.40 -10.40
N VAL A 200 18.12 -18.57 -9.97
CA VAL A 200 16.70 -18.85 -9.77
C VAL A 200 16.26 -18.34 -8.40
N TYR A 201 15.12 -17.64 -8.34
CA TYR A 201 14.56 -17.17 -7.09
C TYR A 201 14.01 -18.32 -6.26
N ARG A 202 14.52 -18.48 -5.03
CA ARG A 202 13.98 -19.41 -4.03
C ARG A 202 12.94 -18.70 -3.15
N GLU A 203 12.24 -19.43 -2.30
CA GLU A 203 11.34 -18.82 -1.30
C GLU A 203 12.07 -17.72 -0.51
N TRP A 204 11.43 -16.56 -0.41
CA TRP A 204 12.03 -15.38 0.21
C TRP A 204 12.33 -15.64 1.69
N LYS A 205 13.52 -15.19 2.14
CA LYS A 205 13.94 -15.28 3.54
C LYS A 205 14.33 -13.90 4.05
N SER A 206 13.94 -13.59 5.28
CA SER A 206 14.28 -12.32 5.95
C SER A 206 15.77 -12.16 6.20
N ARG A 207 16.49 -13.27 6.38
CA ARG A 207 17.94 -13.27 6.65
C ARG A 207 18.73 -13.06 5.37
N ARG A 208 19.36 -11.90 5.26
CA ARG A 208 20.35 -11.60 4.22
C ARG A 208 21.61 -12.44 4.40
N PRO A 209 22.12 -13.09 3.35
CA PRO A 209 23.42 -13.75 3.37
C PRO A 209 24.52 -12.81 3.88
N TRP A 210 25.48 -13.35 4.64
CA TRP A 210 26.61 -12.59 5.19
C TRP A 210 27.38 -11.80 4.12
N LYS A 211 27.55 -12.39 2.92
CA LYS A 211 28.26 -11.75 1.79
C LYS A 211 27.61 -10.45 1.34
N GLU A 212 26.27 -10.39 1.30
CA GLU A 212 25.53 -9.19 0.92
C GLU A 212 25.63 -8.11 2.00
N ARG A 213 25.49 -8.50 3.28
CA ARG A 213 25.64 -7.58 4.42
C ARG A 213 27.03 -6.93 4.42
N LYS A 214 28.08 -7.71 4.17
CA LYS A 214 29.46 -7.21 4.06
C LYS A 214 29.61 -6.24 2.89
N LYS A 215 29.02 -6.52 1.74
CA LYS A 215 29.07 -5.65 0.55
C LYS A 215 28.34 -4.31 0.78
N GLU A 216 27.16 -4.34 1.40
CA GLU A 216 26.42 -3.12 1.76
C GLU A 216 27.15 -2.29 2.82
N ALA A 217 27.75 -2.92 3.83
CA ALA A 217 28.54 -2.24 4.86
C ALA A 217 29.74 -1.50 4.25
N ILE A 218 30.48 -2.18 3.35
CA ILE A 218 31.61 -1.57 2.63
C ILE A 218 31.14 -0.41 1.74
N ALA A 219 29.98 -0.52 1.08
CA ALA A 219 29.43 0.57 0.26
C ALA A 219 29.07 1.79 1.13
N ARG A 220 28.52 1.55 2.33
CA ARG A 220 28.17 2.59 3.31
C ARG A 220 29.40 3.30 3.87
N GLU A 221 30.44 2.53 4.23
CA GLU A 221 31.73 3.06 4.71
C GLU A 221 32.44 3.92 3.65
N LYS A 222 32.30 3.57 2.37
CA LYS A 222 32.89 4.33 1.25
C LYS A 222 32.13 5.61 0.88
N GLY A 223 31.10 6.00 1.64
CA GLY A 223 30.28 7.17 1.31
C GLY A 223 29.52 7.03 0.00
N VAL A 224 29.44 5.82 -0.58
CA VAL A 224 28.60 5.51 -1.73
C VAL A 224 27.17 5.43 -1.21
N SER A 225 26.60 6.59 -0.90
CA SER A 225 25.15 6.70 -0.83
C SER A 225 24.66 6.30 -2.22
N LYS A 226 23.79 5.29 -2.27
CA LYS A 226 23.01 4.97 -3.49
C LYS A 226 22.08 6.16 -3.71
N LEU A 227 22.61 7.28 -4.20
CA LEU A 227 21.80 8.32 -4.79
C LEU A 227 21.08 7.63 -5.95
N PHE A 228 19.75 7.66 -5.91
CA PHE A 228 18.93 6.99 -6.90
C PHE A 228 19.33 7.52 -8.29
N SER A 229 19.89 6.68 -9.16
CA SER A 229 20.09 7.05 -10.55
C SER A 229 18.81 6.68 -11.33
N PRO A 230 18.28 7.56 -12.19
CA PRO A 230 17.10 7.25 -13.02
C PRO A 230 17.27 6.02 -13.92
N THR A 231 18.51 5.56 -14.10
CA THR A 231 18.90 4.40 -14.90
C THR A 231 19.10 3.12 -14.08
N GLN A 232 18.85 3.14 -12.77
CA GLN A 232 19.02 1.94 -11.95
C GLN A 232 17.87 0.97 -12.20
N GLU A 233 18.19 -0.29 -12.53
CA GLU A 233 17.19 -1.35 -12.63
C GLU A 233 16.38 -1.47 -11.31
N PRO A 234 15.06 -1.75 -11.38
CA PRO A 234 14.24 -1.95 -10.20
C PRO A 234 14.86 -2.99 -9.25
N GLU A 235 15.00 -2.66 -7.97
CA GLU A 235 15.57 -3.58 -6.99
C GLU A 235 14.43 -4.34 -6.27
N LEU A 236 14.26 -5.64 -6.57
CA LEU A 236 13.34 -6.50 -5.83
C LEU A 236 13.83 -6.71 -4.39
N ILE A 237 13.05 -6.28 -3.39
CA ILE A 237 13.44 -6.37 -1.97
C ILE A 237 12.57 -7.34 -1.13
N PHE A 238 11.40 -7.72 -1.65
CA PHE A 238 10.46 -8.63 -1.02
C PHE A 238 9.59 -9.29 -2.09
N TYR A 239 9.28 -10.57 -1.91
CA TYR A 239 8.30 -11.29 -2.71
C TYR A 239 7.72 -12.44 -1.88
N GLY A 240 6.42 -12.62 -1.95
CA GLY A 240 5.72 -13.71 -1.29
C GLY A 240 5.83 -15.03 -2.04
N ARG A 241 5.39 -16.11 -1.38
CA ARG A 241 5.42 -17.47 -1.92
C ARG A 241 4.65 -17.62 -3.24
N TYR A 242 3.48 -16.97 -3.33
CA TYR A 242 2.57 -17.02 -4.48
C TYR A 242 2.60 -15.77 -5.37
N SER A 243 3.65 -14.94 -5.21
CA SER A 243 3.87 -13.74 -6.03
C SER A 243 4.26 -14.04 -7.49
N GLY A 244 4.44 -15.32 -7.83
CA GLY A 244 4.95 -15.83 -9.11
C GLY A 244 6.47 -15.75 -9.27
N VAL A 245 7.19 -15.17 -8.31
CA VAL A 245 8.65 -15.02 -8.39
C VAL A 245 9.39 -16.31 -8.02
N VAL A 246 8.87 -17.12 -7.10
CA VAL A 246 9.53 -18.37 -6.67
C VAL A 246 9.62 -19.34 -7.84
N GLY A 247 10.83 -19.82 -8.14
CA GLY A 247 11.12 -20.70 -9.28
C GLY A 247 11.44 -19.98 -10.59
N MET A 248 11.22 -18.67 -10.66
CA MET A 248 11.52 -17.85 -11.84
C MET A 248 13.02 -17.53 -11.93
N ARG A 249 13.56 -17.46 -13.15
CA ARG A 249 14.92 -16.98 -13.38
C ARG A 249 14.98 -15.46 -13.32
N LYS A 250 16.12 -14.92 -12.88
CA LYS A 250 16.29 -13.46 -12.79
C LYS A 250 16.07 -12.74 -14.13
N ASN A 251 16.59 -13.27 -15.23
CA ASN A 251 16.43 -12.67 -16.56
C ASN A 251 14.97 -12.63 -17.03
N GLU A 252 14.15 -13.62 -16.67
CA GLU A 252 12.72 -13.67 -16.97
C GLU A 252 11.96 -12.56 -16.22
N LEU A 253 12.27 -12.34 -14.93
CA LEU A 253 11.60 -11.32 -14.12
C LEU A 253 11.86 -9.90 -14.62
N TYR A 254 13.08 -9.61 -15.09
CA TYR A 254 13.47 -8.29 -15.59
C TYR A 254 13.35 -8.15 -17.12
N GLN A 255 12.75 -9.14 -17.79
CA GLN A 255 12.59 -9.10 -19.24
C GLN A 255 11.64 -7.96 -19.63
N LYS A 256 12.11 -7.10 -20.54
CA LYS A 256 11.27 -6.09 -21.17
C LYS A 256 10.52 -6.74 -22.33
N MET A 257 9.20 -6.67 -22.30
CA MET A 257 8.35 -7.21 -23.37
C MET A 257 7.95 -6.11 -24.37
N PRO A 258 7.70 -6.46 -25.64
CA PRO A 258 7.19 -5.53 -26.64
C PRO A 258 5.80 -5.01 -26.24
N ILE A 259 5.48 -3.78 -26.68
CA ILE A 259 4.25 -3.05 -26.32
C ILE A 259 2.97 -3.85 -26.61
N SER A 260 2.97 -4.69 -27.65
CA SER A 260 1.84 -5.55 -28.02
C SER A 260 1.44 -6.54 -26.92
N GLU A 261 2.41 -7.06 -26.16
CA GLU A 261 2.15 -7.98 -25.05
C GLU A 261 1.71 -7.23 -23.79
N VAL A 262 2.17 -6.00 -23.59
CA VAL A 262 1.77 -5.15 -22.45
C VAL A 262 0.26 -4.88 -22.46
N LEU A 263 -0.34 -4.72 -23.65
CA LEU A 263 -1.79 -4.50 -23.79
C LEU A 263 -2.63 -5.73 -23.40
N GLN A 264 -2.05 -6.93 -23.44
CA GLN A 264 -2.75 -8.18 -23.12
C GLN A 264 -2.41 -8.71 -21.72
N LEU A 265 -1.19 -8.44 -21.24
CA LEU A 265 -0.63 -8.99 -20.01
C LEU A 265 -0.37 -7.94 -18.93
N GLY A 266 -0.75 -6.68 -19.17
CA GLY A 266 -0.58 -5.57 -18.23
C GLY A 266 -1.34 -5.75 -16.92
N TYR A 267 -1.17 -4.78 -16.02
CA TYR A 267 -1.92 -4.72 -14.76
C TYR A 267 -3.38 -4.36 -15.01
N ASP A 268 -4.27 -5.04 -14.31
CA ASP A 268 -5.72 -4.82 -14.41
C ASP A 268 -6.10 -3.51 -13.74
N LYS A 269 -5.41 -3.13 -12.64
CA LYS A 269 -5.64 -1.91 -11.85
C LYS A 269 -4.33 -1.24 -11.45
N ASN A 270 -4.31 0.10 -11.43
CA ASN A 270 -3.15 0.89 -11.05
C ASN A 270 -3.52 1.97 -10.03
N VAL A 271 -2.66 2.19 -9.04
CA VAL A 271 -2.78 3.30 -8.08
C VAL A 271 -1.75 4.37 -8.39
N PRO A 272 -2.10 5.38 -9.22
CA PRO A 272 -1.24 6.54 -9.37
C PRO A 272 -1.28 7.40 -8.10
N MET A 273 -0.21 8.16 -7.88
CA MET A 273 -0.07 9.21 -6.85
C MET A 273 -1.30 10.14 -6.71
N MET A 274 -2.10 10.27 -7.77
CA MET A 274 -3.17 11.26 -7.92
C MET A 274 -4.59 10.77 -7.60
N VAL A 275 -4.78 9.52 -7.18
CA VAL A 275 -6.14 9.01 -6.87
C VAL A 275 -6.78 9.75 -5.69
N LEU A 276 -5.99 10.34 -4.78
CA LEU A 276 -6.53 11.20 -3.72
C LEU A 276 -7.24 12.45 -4.28
N LEU A 277 -6.78 13.08 -5.36
CA LEU A 277 -7.39 14.33 -5.85
C LEU A 277 -8.64 14.14 -6.71
N SER A 278 -8.74 13.03 -7.45
CA SER A 278 -9.87 12.79 -8.37
C SER A 278 -11.15 12.42 -7.63
N MET A 279 -11.06 11.64 -6.54
CA MET A 279 -12.23 11.17 -5.81
C MET A 279 -12.96 12.27 -5.03
N PHE A 280 -12.23 13.22 -4.44
CA PHE A 280 -12.87 14.36 -3.77
C PHE A 280 -13.68 15.24 -4.74
N ARG A 281 -13.30 15.28 -6.03
CA ARG A 281 -14.04 16.00 -7.07
C ARG A 281 -15.36 15.33 -7.47
N ASN A 282 -15.45 14.01 -7.37
CA ASN A 282 -16.67 13.27 -7.72
C ASN A 282 -17.63 13.14 -6.54
N LEU A 283 -17.13 13.07 -5.30
CA LEU A 283 -17.98 13.08 -4.09
C LEU A 283 -18.60 14.46 -3.86
N SER A 284 -17.91 15.55 -4.19
CA SER A 284 -18.48 16.91 -4.12
C SER A 284 -19.58 17.17 -5.15
N ASN A 285 -19.55 16.46 -6.30
CA ASN A 285 -20.54 16.61 -7.37
C ASN A 285 -21.75 15.66 -7.21
N GLY A 286 -21.71 14.74 -6.24
CA GLY A 286 -22.77 13.76 -5.96
C GLY A 286 -23.72 14.13 -4.82
N ALA A 287 -23.51 15.26 -4.14
CA ALA A 287 -24.41 15.76 -3.10
C ALA A 287 -25.68 16.39 -3.71
N GLY A 288 -26.51 15.55 -4.33
CA GLY A 288 -27.91 15.86 -4.62
C GLY A 288 -28.70 15.96 -3.31
N GLN A 289 -29.63 16.91 -3.29
CA GLN A 289 -30.45 17.33 -2.14
C GLN A 289 -31.02 16.17 -1.28
N PRO A 290 -31.22 16.41 0.04
CA PRO A 290 -31.85 15.42 0.91
C PRO A 290 -33.33 15.25 0.53
N SER A 291 -33.67 14.11 -0.08
CA SER A 291 -35.05 13.64 -0.14
C SER A 291 -35.46 13.21 1.26
N SER A 292 -36.39 13.95 1.84
CA SER A 292 -37.13 13.56 3.04
C SER A 292 -37.74 12.17 2.86
N ALA A 293 -37.31 11.20 3.67
CA ALA A 293 -38.08 10.00 3.95
C ALA A 293 -37.85 9.63 5.42
N VAL A 294 -38.83 10.05 6.21
CA VAL A 294 -39.11 9.61 7.58
C VAL A 294 -39.58 8.15 7.51
N CYS A 295 -38.89 7.25 8.21
CA CYS A 295 -39.40 6.17 9.07
C CYS A 295 -38.28 5.21 9.45
#